data_AF-A0A3N2H8D1-F1
#
_entry.id   AF-A0A3N2H8D1-F1
#
_cell.length_a   1.000
_cell.length_b   1.000
_cell.length_c   1.000
_cell.angle_alpha   90.00
_cell.angle_beta   90.00
_cell.angle_gamma   90.00
#
_symmetry.space_group_name_H-M   'P 1'
#
loop_
_entity.id
_entity.type
_entity.pdbx_description
1 polymer ?
#
loop_
_entity_poly.entity_id
_entity_poly.type
_entity_poly.pdbx_seq_one_letter_code
_entity_poly.pdbx_strand_id
1 'polypeptide(L)'
;METESDQHAASTDVISSAAHAARLVMLDTMDEKIRYACETLGEPSTSDVLAFLVTYGVVTNPKRERAAVAEKVGKWREERGLGDTGDLPRLSVKMLAELDGRKEADAAAEAEPQGDETDTPTGEITETAEAANPAKRKSPEGSRGFYLVAFMSLLVSVDTSWRFFGEKLGITNVYERAAMFAVVEVALIACGFAMRAEIRSPKGKPGPARLILWALCAASGYMAFDLAGPVSGLARVTLGPVLGVVMLHLALGIELRHTRARVTTWSRVSRELKERFLSRLGLGDDERDALARTRDRAARRAAHLARASWFTPFRKTRLDRALRAANAAHDDRMRARLMAELAAVQHADELRRLDLASPWSDSLSNSLKFLKR
;
A
#
# COMPACT_ATOMS: atom_id res chain seq x y z
N MET A 1 -4.28 15.04 -47.63
CA MET A 1 -3.17 14.07 -47.78
C MET A 1 -3.00 13.22 -46.52
N GLU A 2 -3.41 13.67 -45.34
CA GLU A 2 -3.39 12.88 -44.09
C GLU A 2 -4.44 11.74 -44.06
N THR A 3 -5.59 11.91 -44.72
CA THR A 3 -6.71 10.94 -44.70
C THR A 3 -6.46 9.63 -45.45
N GLU A 4 -5.63 9.63 -46.51
CA GLU A 4 -5.31 8.42 -47.28
C GLU A 4 -4.22 7.58 -46.59
N SER A 5 -3.27 8.24 -45.92
CA SER A 5 -2.24 7.56 -45.13
C SER A 5 -2.85 6.87 -43.91
N ASP A 6 -3.79 7.52 -43.23
CA ASP A 6 -4.48 6.94 -42.07
C ASP A 6 -5.41 5.79 -42.45
N GLN A 7 -6.07 5.88 -43.62
CA GLN A 7 -6.86 4.76 -44.15
C GLN A 7 -5.99 3.59 -44.58
N HIS A 8 -4.82 3.85 -45.17
CA HIS A 8 -3.90 2.79 -45.55
C HIS A 8 -3.35 2.07 -44.30
N ALA A 9 -2.93 2.82 -43.28
CA ALA A 9 -2.47 2.27 -42.00
C ALA A 9 -3.55 1.45 -41.28
N ALA A 10 -4.78 1.95 -41.21
CA ALA A 10 -5.91 1.22 -40.62
C ALA A 10 -6.24 -0.07 -41.39
N SER A 11 -6.16 -0.03 -42.73
CA SER A 11 -6.40 -1.22 -43.56
C SER A 11 -5.31 -2.28 -43.41
N THR A 12 -4.04 -1.87 -43.27
CA THR A 12 -2.93 -2.80 -43.00
C THR A 12 -3.01 -3.42 -41.62
N ASP A 13 -3.44 -2.67 -40.60
CA ASP A 13 -3.62 -3.18 -39.23
C ASP A 13 -4.76 -4.21 -39.14
N VAL A 14 -5.85 -3.99 -39.87
CA VAL A 14 -6.98 -4.94 -39.94
C VAL A 14 -6.58 -6.22 -40.67
N ILE A 15 -5.83 -6.12 -41.78
CA ILE A 15 -5.33 -7.30 -42.52
C ILE A 15 -4.32 -8.08 -41.67
N SER A 16 -3.44 -7.38 -40.95
CA SER A 16 -2.48 -7.98 -40.02
C SER A 16 -3.19 -8.72 -38.88
N SER A 17 -4.21 -8.10 -38.28
CA SER A 17 -5.03 -8.71 -37.23
C SER A 17 -5.77 -9.98 -37.70
N ALA A 18 -6.37 -9.94 -38.90
CA ALA A 18 -7.02 -11.12 -39.49
C ALA A 18 -6.02 -12.26 -39.79
N ALA A 19 -4.81 -11.92 -40.25
CA ALA A 19 -3.74 -12.90 -40.49
C ALA A 19 -3.25 -13.55 -39.19
N HIS A 20 -3.09 -12.76 -38.11
CA HIS A 20 -2.73 -13.29 -36.78
C HIS A 20 -3.81 -14.23 -36.23
N ALA A 21 -5.09 -13.88 -36.38
CA ALA A 21 -6.20 -14.74 -35.98
C ALA A 21 -6.19 -16.08 -36.72
N ALA A 22 -6.04 -16.04 -38.06
CA ALA A 22 -5.97 -17.26 -38.87
C ALA A 22 -4.77 -18.14 -38.49
N ARG A 23 -3.60 -17.53 -38.24
CA ARG A 23 -2.39 -18.25 -37.82
C ARG A 23 -2.54 -18.90 -36.46
N LEU A 24 -3.16 -18.23 -35.49
CA LEU A 24 -3.42 -18.78 -34.15
C LEU A 24 -4.42 -19.94 -34.15
N VAL A 25 -5.35 -19.97 -35.11
CA VAL A 25 -6.29 -21.10 -35.29
C VAL A 25 -5.59 -22.34 -35.86
N MET A 26 -4.58 -22.15 -36.73
CA MET A 26 -3.80 -23.25 -37.31
C MET A 26 -2.82 -23.92 -36.34
N LEU A 27 -2.57 -23.33 -35.17
CA LEU A 27 -1.68 -23.89 -34.16
C LEU A 27 -2.48 -24.79 -33.21
N ASP A 28 -2.00 -26.01 -32.99
CA ASP A 28 -2.72 -27.03 -32.23
C ASP A 28 -2.51 -26.88 -30.72
N THR A 29 -1.33 -26.39 -30.30
CA THR A 29 -0.98 -26.31 -28.88
C THR A 29 -0.96 -24.87 -28.34
N MET A 30 -1.24 -24.73 -27.04
CA MET A 30 -1.13 -23.44 -26.35
C MET A 30 0.30 -22.91 -26.34
N ASP A 31 1.29 -23.81 -26.26
CA ASP A 31 2.72 -23.47 -26.27
C ASP A 31 3.15 -22.83 -27.60
N GLU A 32 2.68 -23.37 -28.72
CA GLU A 32 2.96 -22.81 -30.06
C GLU A 32 2.31 -21.43 -30.23
N LYS A 33 1.09 -21.25 -29.72
CA LYS A 33 0.39 -19.94 -29.75
C LYS A 33 1.14 -18.90 -28.95
N ILE A 34 1.65 -19.26 -27.77
CA ILE A 34 2.47 -18.37 -26.93
C ILE A 34 3.78 -18.03 -27.67
N ARG A 35 4.46 -19.02 -28.26
CA ARG A 35 5.69 -18.78 -29.02
C ARG A 35 5.47 -17.83 -30.20
N TYR A 36 4.40 -18.04 -30.97
CA TYR A 36 4.03 -17.18 -32.08
C TYR A 36 3.73 -15.74 -31.62
N ALA A 37 3.04 -15.57 -30.49
CA ALA A 37 2.80 -14.26 -29.90
C ALA A 37 4.13 -13.57 -29.49
N CYS A 38 5.06 -14.32 -28.88
CA CYS A 38 6.38 -13.78 -28.55
C CYS A 38 7.18 -13.33 -29.79
N GLU A 39 7.16 -14.12 -30.86
CA GLU A 39 7.86 -13.80 -32.11
C GLU A 39 7.27 -12.59 -32.82
N THR A 40 5.94 -12.43 -32.75
CA THR A 40 5.23 -11.29 -33.33
C THR A 40 5.51 -9.99 -32.58
N LEU A 41 5.66 -10.05 -31.26
CA LEU A 41 5.87 -8.88 -30.41
C LEU A 41 7.35 -8.45 -30.30
N GLY A 42 8.31 -9.33 -30.62
CA GLY A 42 9.75 -9.03 -30.62
C GLY A 42 10.38 -8.97 -29.22
N GLU A 43 9.93 -8.00 -28.39
CA GLU A 43 10.34 -7.82 -26.99
C GLU A 43 9.14 -8.02 -26.04
N PRO A 44 8.58 -9.24 -25.96
CA PRO A 44 7.34 -9.49 -25.25
C PRO A 44 7.50 -9.39 -23.74
N SER A 45 6.72 -8.52 -23.09
CA SER A 45 6.41 -8.71 -21.67
C SER A 45 5.31 -9.79 -21.51
N THR A 46 5.26 -10.45 -20.36
CA THR A 46 4.16 -11.40 -20.06
C THR A 46 2.78 -10.73 -20.17
N SER A 47 2.70 -9.43 -19.90
CA SER A 47 1.44 -8.67 -20.01
C SER A 47 1.02 -8.52 -21.47
N ASP A 48 1.97 -8.25 -22.36
CA ASP A 48 1.69 -7.99 -23.78
C ASP A 48 1.28 -9.26 -24.50
N VAL A 49 1.94 -10.39 -24.18
CA VAL A 49 1.56 -11.72 -24.70
C VAL A 49 0.16 -12.10 -24.24
N LEU A 50 -0.18 -11.85 -22.96
CA LEU A 50 -1.53 -12.10 -22.47
C LEU A 50 -2.58 -11.20 -23.14
N ALA A 51 -2.28 -9.92 -23.33
CA ALA A 51 -3.17 -9.01 -24.05
C ALA A 51 -3.40 -9.48 -25.49
N PHE A 52 -2.32 -9.86 -26.20
CA PHE A 52 -2.38 -10.40 -27.55
C PHE A 52 -3.27 -11.66 -27.62
N LEU A 53 -3.05 -12.64 -26.73
CA LEU A 53 -3.84 -13.89 -26.73
C LEU A 53 -5.30 -13.69 -26.33
N VAL A 54 -5.61 -12.70 -25.48
CA VAL A 54 -7.00 -12.32 -25.15
C VAL A 54 -7.68 -11.66 -26.35
N THR A 55 -6.98 -10.77 -27.06
CA THR A 55 -7.52 -10.09 -28.26
C THR A 55 -8.00 -11.09 -29.33
N TYR A 56 -7.27 -12.20 -29.50
CA TYR A 56 -7.62 -13.24 -30.46
C TYR A 56 -8.42 -14.41 -29.85
N GLY A 57 -8.92 -14.27 -28.63
CA GLY A 57 -9.83 -15.25 -28.00
C GLY A 57 -9.18 -16.59 -27.63
N VAL A 58 -7.85 -16.68 -27.61
CA VAL A 58 -7.10 -17.89 -27.21
C VAL A 58 -7.14 -18.07 -25.69
N VAL A 59 -7.01 -16.98 -24.94
CA VAL A 59 -7.06 -16.96 -23.47
C VAL A 59 -8.40 -16.37 -23.04
N THR A 60 -9.19 -17.15 -22.30
CA THR A 60 -10.50 -16.70 -21.77
C THR A 60 -10.41 -16.19 -20.34
N ASN A 61 -9.45 -16.70 -19.55
CA ASN A 61 -9.24 -16.26 -18.16
C ASN A 61 -7.77 -15.88 -17.90
N PRO A 62 -7.41 -14.60 -18.08
CA PRO A 62 -6.02 -14.15 -17.97
C PRO A 62 -5.45 -14.32 -16.57
N LYS A 63 -6.26 -14.38 -15.51
CA LYS A 63 -5.76 -14.56 -14.13
C LYS A 63 -5.31 -15.99 -13.84
N ARG A 64 -6.00 -16.98 -14.41
CA ARG A 64 -5.68 -18.40 -14.22
C ARG A 64 -4.49 -18.81 -15.08
N GLU A 65 -4.44 -18.32 -16.31
CA GLU A 65 -3.47 -18.76 -17.32
C GLU A 65 -2.14 -17.97 -17.26
N ARG A 66 -2.11 -16.84 -16.53
CA ARG A 66 -0.92 -16.00 -16.37
C ARG A 66 0.32 -16.76 -15.90
N ALA A 67 0.18 -17.70 -14.97
CA ALA A 67 1.34 -18.44 -14.45
C ALA A 67 1.99 -19.32 -15.53
N ALA A 68 1.19 -20.07 -16.28
CA ALA A 68 1.66 -20.92 -17.36
C ALA A 68 2.24 -20.09 -18.52
N VAL A 69 1.60 -18.98 -18.88
CA VAL A 69 2.11 -18.07 -19.92
C VAL A 69 3.42 -17.41 -19.46
N ALA A 70 3.52 -16.98 -18.20
CA ALA A 70 4.74 -16.38 -17.65
C ALA A 70 5.95 -17.34 -17.72
N GLU A 71 5.74 -18.61 -17.36
CA GLU A 71 6.78 -19.64 -17.43
C GLU A 71 7.30 -19.82 -18.87
N LYS A 72 6.40 -19.91 -19.85
CA LYS A 72 6.75 -20.09 -21.26
C LYS A 72 7.41 -18.86 -21.87
N VAL A 73 6.92 -17.66 -21.55
CA VAL A 73 7.54 -16.39 -21.96
C VAL A 73 8.92 -16.24 -21.35
N GLY A 74 9.10 -16.59 -20.07
CA GLY A 74 10.38 -16.59 -19.39
C GLY A 74 11.39 -17.52 -20.08
N LYS A 75 10.99 -18.75 -20.38
CA LYS A 75 11.83 -19.71 -21.12
C LYS A 75 12.23 -19.19 -22.51
N TRP A 76 11.28 -18.65 -23.27
CA TRP A 76 11.55 -18.07 -24.61
C TRP A 76 12.52 -16.88 -24.55
N ARG A 77 12.40 -16.04 -23.51
CA ARG A 77 13.30 -14.89 -23.28
C ARG A 77 14.70 -15.34 -22.88
N GLU A 78 14.82 -16.36 -22.04
CA GLU A 78 16.09 -16.95 -21.63
C GLU A 78 16.85 -17.54 -22.83
N GLU A 79 16.15 -18.28 -23.71
CA GLU A 79 16.70 -18.82 -24.96
C GLU A 79 17.27 -17.73 -25.89
N ARG A 80 16.76 -16.49 -25.82
CA ARG A 80 17.21 -15.35 -26.61
C ARG A 80 18.13 -14.38 -25.85
N GLY A 81 18.55 -14.72 -24.64
CA GLY A 81 19.41 -13.88 -23.81
C GLY A 81 18.76 -12.57 -23.33
N LEU A 82 17.43 -12.46 -23.44
CA LEU A 82 16.65 -11.31 -22.98
C LEU A 82 16.43 -11.45 -21.47
N GLY A 83 17.33 -10.88 -20.67
CA GLY A 83 17.21 -10.91 -19.20
C GLY A 83 15.97 -10.17 -18.69
N ASP A 84 15.47 -10.57 -17.52
CA ASP A 84 14.32 -9.93 -16.84
C ASP A 84 14.72 -8.65 -16.09
N THR A 85 15.55 -7.84 -16.74
CA THR A 85 16.02 -6.56 -16.23
C THR A 85 15.42 -5.48 -17.12
N GLY A 86 14.55 -4.65 -16.55
CA GLY A 86 14.19 -3.40 -17.20
C GLY A 86 15.46 -2.61 -17.51
N ASP A 87 15.65 -2.31 -18.80
CA ASP A 87 16.53 -1.28 -19.36
C ASP A 87 17.99 -1.21 -18.91
N LEU A 88 18.76 -2.31 -18.85
CA LEU A 88 20.23 -2.20 -19.00
C LEU A 88 20.83 -3.41 -19.76
N PRO A 89 21.62 -3.17 -20.84
CA PRO A 89 22.45 -4.19 -21.46
C PRO A 89 23.45 -4.78 -20.45
N ARG A 90 23.70 -6.09 -20.50
CA ARG A 90 24.73 -6.73 -19.67
C ARG A 90 26.09 -6.05 -19.91
N LEU A 91 26.70 -5.52 -18.86
CA LEU A 91 28.05 -4.94 -18.92
C LEU A 91 29.04 -6.04 -19.32
N SER A 92 29.86 -5.77 -20.33
CA SER A 92 30.95 -6.65 -20.74
C SER A 92 32.01 -6.73 -19.63
N VAL A 93 32.75 -7.84 -19.57
CA VAL A 93 33.80 -8.09 -18.57
C VAL A 93 34.81 -6.93 -18.47
N LYS A 94 35.05 -6.22 -19.58
CA LYS A 94 35.92 -5.05 -19.64
C LYS A 94 35.39 -3.86 -18.84
N MET A 95 34.08 -3.62 -18.85
CA MET A 95 33.47 -2.51 -18.11
C MET A 95 33.39 -2.77 -16.60
N LEU A 96 33.33 -4.05 -16.19
CA LEU A 96 33.44 -4.43 -14.78
C LEU A 96 34.84 -4.14 -14.23
N ALA A 97 35.89 -4.45 -14.99
CA ALA A 97 37.27 -4.16 -14.60
C ALA A 97 37.55 -2.64 -14.49
N GLU A 98 36.93 -1.82 -15.35
CA GLU A 98 37.08 -0.37 -15.28
C GLU A 98 36.39 0.24 -14.03
N LEU A 99 35.25 -0.33 -13.61
CA LEU A 99 34.54 0.10 -12.41
C LEU A 99 35.28 -0.26 -11.12
N ASP A 100 35.88 -1.45 -11.05
CA ASP A 100 36.69 -1.85 -9.90
C ASP A 100 37.94 -0.97 -9.77
N GLY A 101 38.59 -0.62 -10.88
CA GLY A 101 39.73 0.31 -10.89
C GLY A 101 39.37 1.73 -10.42
N ARG A 102 38.17 2.23 -10.73
CA ARG A 102 37.69 3.54 -10.21
C ARG A 102 37.42 3.50 -8.71
N LYS A 103 36.89 2.38 -8.22
CA LYS A 103 36.59 2.18 -6.80
C LYS A 103 37.85 2.15 -5.94
N GLU A 104 38.94 1.60 -6.47
CA GLU A 104 40.26 1.62 -5.84
C GLU A 104 40.88 3.03 -5.83
N ALA A 105 40.65 3.82 -6.90
CA ALA A 105 41.11 5.21 -6.96
C ALA A 105 40.34 6.13 -5.97
N ASP A 106 39.03 5.95 -5.84
CA ASP A 106 38.21 6.69 -4.88
C ASP A 106 38.58 6.35 -3.43
N ALA A 107 38.88 5.07 -3.15
CA ALA A 107 39.35 4.63 -1.83
C ALA A 107 40.75 5.18 -1.47
N ALA A 108 41.59 5.48 -2.47
CA ALA A 108 42.89 6.12 -2.26
C ALA A 108 42.77 7.63 -2.02
N ALA A 109 41.74 8.29 -2.57
CA ALA A 109 41.49 9.71 -2.36
C ALA A 109 40.92 10.05 -0.97
N GLU A 110 40.25 9.11 -0.31
CA GLU A 110 39.70 9.28 1.06
C GLU A 110 40.75 9.10 2.19
N ALA A 111 42.00 8.75 1.86
CA ALA A 111 43.02 8.36 2.84
C ALA A 111 44.06 9.46 3.20
N GLU A 112 43.91 10.71 2.75
CA GLU A 112 44.81 11.81 3.17
C GLU A 112 44.18 12.73 4.24
N PRO A 113 44.95 13.17 5.27
CA PRO A 113 44.41 13.94 6.39
C PRO A 113 44.20 15.42 6.04
N GLN A 114 42.96 15.89 6.18
CA GLN A 114 42.55 17.29 5.98
C GLN A 114 43.08 18.23 7.06
N GLY A 115 43.85 19.23 6.64
CA GLY A 115 44.10 20.49 7.34
C GLY A 115 43.11 21.57 6.88
N ASP A 116 42.87 22.49 7.80
CA ASP A 116 41.94 23.62 7.87
C ASP A 116 41.90 24.57 6.65
N GLU A 117 40.69 24.97 6.20
CA GLU A 117 40.22 26.37 6.10
C GLU A 117 38.99 26.54 5.18
N THR A 118 38.17 27.51 5.58
CA THR A 118 36.88 28.00 5.08
C THR A 118 36.90 28.59 3.66
N ASP A 119 35.87 28.30 2.84
CA ASP A 119 34.96 29.31 2.28
C ASP A 119 33.84 28.69 1.41
N THR A 120 32.64 29.26 1.47
CA THR A 120 31.46 29.02 0.60
C THR A 120 31.03 30.42 0.12
N PRO A 121 30.50 30.69 -1.10
CA PRO A 121 29.54 29.85 -1.81
C PRO A 121 29.61 29.85 -3.36
N THR A 122 28.99 28.86 -4.02
CA THR A 122 28.08 29.04 -5.17
C THR A 122 27.39 27.71 -5.44
N GLY A 123 26.06 27.71 -5.33
CA GLY A 123 25.22 26.54 -5.54
C GLY A 123 24.90 26.35 -7.03
N GLU A 124 25.21 25.16 -7.54
CA GLU A 124 24.67 24.65 -8.78
C GLU A 124 23.95 23.33 -8.47
N ILE A 125 22.63 23.35 -8.67
CA ILE A 125 21.69 22.31 -8.30
C ILE A 125 21.75 21.24 -9.39
N THR A 126 22.38 20.09 -9.10
CA THR A 126 22.28 18.92 -9.97
C THR A 126 21.32 17.92 -9.33
N GLU A 127 20.05 17.97 -9.74
CA GLU A 127 19.05 16.94 -9.47
C GLU A 127 19.50 15.63 -10.12
N THR A 128 20.07 14.72 -9.32
CA THR A 128 20.23 13.33 -9.71
C THR A 128 19.04 12.55 -9.16
N ALA A 129 18.06 12.31 -10.05
CA ALA A 129 16.93 11.43 -9.79
C ALA A 129 17.44 10.00 -9.60
N GLU A 130 17.67 9.62 -8.34
CA GLU A 130 18.02 8.26 -7.94
C GLU A 130 16.82 7.33 -8.22
N ALA A 131 16.89 6.65 -9.36
CA ALA A 131 15.96 5.60 -9.75
C ALA A 131 16.02 4.48 -8.72
N ALA A 132 14.92 4.34 -7.96
CA ALA A 132 14.76 3.33 -6.93
C ALA A 132 14.88 1.92 -7.52
N ASN A 133 16.05 1.32 -7.29
CA ASN A 133 16.33 -0.11 -7.40
C ASN A 133 15.20 -0.89 -6.68
N PRO A 134 14.62 -1.98 -7.24
CA PRO A 134 13.59 -2.75 -6.55
C PRO A 134 14.22 -3.50 -5.36
N ALA A 135 14.34 -2.78 -4.25
CA ALA A 135 14.85 -3.30 -3.00
C ALA A 135 14.06 -4.57 -2.66
N LYS A 136 14.78 -5.68 -2.51
CA LYS A 136 14.37 -6.86 -1.73
C LYS A 136 13.46 -6.36 -0.62
N ARG A 137 12.16 -6.68 -0.69
CA ARG A 137 11.16 -6.18 0.26
C ARG A 137 11.60 -6.62 1.65
N LYS A 138 12.30 -5.74 2.37
CA LYS A 138 12.71 -5.99 3.75
C LYS A 138 11.42 -6.20 4.54
N SER A 139 11.36 -7.28 5.31
CA SER A 139 10.31 -7.46 6.31
C SER A 139 10.22 -6.17 7.14
N PRO A 140 9.03 -5.63 7.41
CA PRO A 140 8.90 -4.37 8.14
C PRO A 140 9.65 -4.46 9.46
N GLU A 141 10.68 -3.65 9.66
CA GLU A 141 11.53 -3.69 10.87
C GLU A 141 10.69 -3.57 12.16
N GLY A 142 9.57 -2.86 12.09
CA GLY A 142 8.62 -2.69 13.20
C GLY A 142 7.89 -3.97 13.65
N SER A 143 7.77 -5.03 12.85
CA SER A 143 7.09 -6.26 13.29
C SER A 143 7.96 -7.18 14.15
N ARG A 144 9.29 -7.06 14.04
CA ARG A 144 10.25 -7.92 14.76
C ARG A 144 10.12 -7.82 16.27
N GLY A 145 9.96 -6.60 16.79
CA GLY A 145 9.78 -6.38 18.24
C GLY A 145 8.53 -7.08 18.78
N PHE A 146 7.42 -7.04 18.03
CA PHE A 146 6.19 -7.71 18.42
C PHE A 146 6.33 -9.24 18.42
N TYR A 147 7.03 -9.83 17.45
CA TYR A 147 7.33 -11.26 17.46
C TYR A 147 8.24 -11.66 18.61
N LEU A 148 9.24 -10.84 18.95
CA LEU A 148 10.11 -11.08 20.09
C LEU A 148 9.31 -11.12 21.40
N VAL A 149 8.45 -10.12 21.64
CA VAL A 149 7.60 -10.10 22.84
C VAL A 149 6.62 -11.29 22.83
N ALA A 150 6.02 -11.61 21.68
CA ALA A 150 5.13 -12.77 21.57
C ALA A 150 5.84 -14.08 21.93
N PHE A 151 7.07 -14.27 21.48
CA PHE A 151 7.89 -15.42 21.82
C PHE A 151 8.26 -15.45 23.32
N MET A 152 8.67 -14.32 23.91
CA MET A 152 8.99 -14.26 25.34
C MET A 152 7.77 -14.52 26.22
N SER A 153 6.60 -14.02 25.82
CA SER A 153 5.32 -14.35 26.46
C SER A 153 4.98 -15.84 26.35
N LEU A 154 5.28 -16.47 25.22
CA LEU A 154 5.12 -17.92 25.05
C LEU A 154 6.00 -18.68 26.05
N LEU A 155 7.23 -18.25 26.32
CA LEU A 155 8.09 -18.86 27.35
C LEU A 155 7.46 -18.83 28.76
N VAL A 156 6.79 -17.73 29.13
CA VAL A 156 6.04 -17.63 30.39
C VAL A 156 4.85 -18.60 30.43
N SER A 157 4.17 -18.77 29.29
CA SER A 157 3.08 -19.74 29.15
C SER A 157 3.59 -21.19 29.25
N VAL A 158 4.76 -21.48 28.66
CA VAL A 158 5.46 -22.79 28.78
C VAL A 158 5.76 -23.11 30.23
N ASP A 159 6.42 -22.20 30.96
CA ASP A 159 6.75 -22.39 32.37
C ASP A 159 5.51 -22.73 33.20
N THR A 160 4.44 -21.95 32.99
CA THR A 160 3.19 -22.12 33.73
C THR A 160 2.54 -23.48 33.45
N SER A 161 2.42 -23.85 32.17
CA SER A 161 1.80 -25.12 31.77
C SER A 161 2.64 -26.32 32.20
N TRP A 162 3.97 -26.23 32.05
CA TRP A 162 4.91 -27.27 32.45
C TRP A 162 4.82 -27.61 33.93
N ARG A 163 4.82 -26.57 34.78
CA ARG A 163 4.68 -26.70 36.22
C ARG A 163 3.30 -27.19 36.62
N PHE A 164 2.24 -26.68 35.99
CA PHE A 164 0.89 -27.15 36.25
C PHE A 164 0.72 -28.65 35.96
N PHE A 165 1.18 -29.13 34.81
CA PHE A 165 1.08 -30.55 34.46
C PHE A 165 1.87 -31.45 35.41
N GLY A 166 2.99 -30.96 35.94
CA GLY A 166 3.78 -31.71 36.90
C GLY A 166 3.25 -31.68 38.32
N GLU A 167 3.01 -30.48 38.85
CA GLU A 167 2.68 -30.25 40.26
C GLU A 167 1.20 -30.53 40.54
N LYS A 168 0.28 -30.28 39.59
CA LYS A 168 -1.17 -30.41 39.80
C LYS A 168 -1.79 -31.64 39.16
N LEU A 169 -1.37 -32.00 37.93
CA LEU A 169 -1.89 -33.21 37.25
C LEU A 169 -1.07 -34.47 37.54
N GLY A 170 0.10 -34.35 38.17
CA GLY A 170 0.93 -35.50 38.53
C GLY A 170 1.54 -36.25 37.34
N ILE A 171 1.54 -35.65 36.14
CA ILE A 171 2.12 -36.24 34.94
C ILE A 171 3.63 -36.19 35.12
N THR A 172 4.33 -37.31 35.31
CA THR A 172 5.79 -37.30 35.55
C THR A 172 6.62 -37.45 34.29
N ASN A 173 6.03 -37.97 33.20
CA ASN A 173 6.72 -38.17 31.93
C ASN A 173 6.97 -36.84 31.21
N VAL A 174 8.23 -36.56 30.92
CA VAL A 174 8.70 -35.35 30.22
C VAL A 174 8.09 -35.22 28.81
N TYR A 175 7.96 -36.34 28.08
CA TYR A 175 7.41 -36.33 26.72
C TYR A 175 5.92 -36.03 26.70
N GLU A 176 5.18 -36.53 27.69
CA GLU A 176 3.74 -36.29 27.83
C GLU A 176 3.46 -34.83 28.16
N ARG A 177 4.20 -34.25 29.10
CA ARG A 177 4.12 -32.80 29.41
C ARG A 177 4.44 -31.95 28.19
N ALA A 178 5.50 -32.29 27.46
CA ALA A 178 5.91 -31.54 26.27
C ALA A 178 4.84 -31.58 25.18
N ALA A 179 4.22 -32.74 24.96
CA ALA A 179 3.15 -32.91 23.98
C ALA A 179 1.90 -32.07 24.34
N MET A 180 1.43 -32.14 25.59
CA MET A 180 0.25 -31.38 26.03
C MET A 180 0.44 -29.87 25.91
N PHE A 181 1.61 -29.38 26.33
CA PHE A 181 1.97 -27.98 26.20
C PHE A 181 2.03 -27.57 24.71
N ALA A 182 2.69 -28.37 23.87
CA ALA A 182 2.80 -28.09 22.45
C ALA A 182 1.42 -27.99 21.77
N VAL A 183 0.48 -28.86 22.14
CA VAL A 183 -0.90 -28.80 21.61
C VAL A 183 -1.55 -27.45 21.91
N VAL A 184 -1.44 -26.94 23.14
CA VAL A 184 -2.05 -25.67 23.53
C VAL A 184 -1.40 -24.48 22.79
N GLU A 185 -0.08 -24.40 22.76
CA GLU A 185 0.61 -23.28 22.11
C GLU A 185 0.48 -23.29 20.59
N VAL A 186 0.61 -24.45 19.96
CA VAL A 186 0.42 -24.58 18.52
C VAL A 186 -1.02 -24.21 18.16
N ALA A 187 -2.02 -24.56 18.98
CA ALA A 187 -3.39 -24.13 18.78
C ALA A 187 -3.57 -22.60 18.91
N LEU A 188 -2.92 -21.95 19.88
CA LEU A 188 -2.94 -20.48 20.01
C LEU A 188 -2.30 -19.79 18.81
N ILE A 189 -1.14 -20.27 18.38
CA ILE A 189 -0.44 -19.76 17.18
C ILE A 189 -1.31 -19.96 15.94
N ALA A 190 -1.89 -21.15 15.76
CA ALA A 190 -2.79 -21.46 14.67
C ALA A 190 -4.03 -20.56 14.66
N CYS A 191 -4.61 -20.25 15.82
CA CYS A 191 -5.70 -19.27 15.93
C CYS A 191 -5.27 -17.87 15.46
N GLY A 192 -4.05 -17.44 15.78
CA GLY A 192 -3.46 -16.20 15.28
C GLY A 192 -3.38 -16.16 13.74
N PHE A 193 -2.89 -17.23 13.12
CA PHE A 193 -2.83 -17.36 11.66
C PHE A 193 -4.22 -17.47 11.02
N ALA A 194 -5.15 -18.21 11.62
CA ALA A 194 -6.52 -18.33 11.15
C ALA A 194 -7.23 -16.96 11.15
N MET A 195 -7.06 -16.15 12.20
CA MET A 195 -7.58 -14.78 12.22
C MET A 195 -6.97 -13.91 11.11
N ARG A 196 -5.66 -14.04 10.83
CA ARG A 196 -5.00 -13.35 9.71
C ARG A 196 -5.59 -13.78 8.36
N ALA A 197 -5.84 -15.07 8.17
CA ALA A 197 -6.43 -15.61 6.96
C ALA A 197 -7.86 -15.12 6.76
N GLU A 198 -8.67 -15.06 7.83
CA GLU A 198 -10.06 -14.61 7.74
C GLU A 198 -10.19 -13.11 7.38
N ILE A 199 -9.25 -12.26 7.80
CA ILE A 199 -9.19 -10.85 7.37
C ILE A 199 -8.89 -10.71 5.85
N ARG A 200 -8.37 -11.76 5.21
CA ARG A 200 -8.25 -11.82 3.74
C ARG A 200 -9.56 -12.21 3.05
N SER A 201 -10.53 -12.76 3.79
CA SER A 201 -11.85 -13.12 3.28
C SER A 201 -12.65 -11.87 2.89
N PRO A 202 -13.48 -11.91 1.83
CA PRO A 202 -14.30 -10.77 1.38
C PRO A 202 -15.20 -10.18 2.47
N LYS A 203 -15.53 -10.96 3.49
CA LYS A 203 -16.43 -10.57 4.60
C LYS A 203 -15.73 -9.76 5.70
N GLY A 204 -14.39 -9.78 5.78
CA GLY A 204 -13.60 -8.93 6.70
C GLY A 204 -13.87 -9.09 8.20
N LYS A 205 -14.55 -10.15 8.64
CA LYS A 205 -14.88 -10.39 10.06
C LYS A 205 -13.90 -11.40 10.66
N PRO A 206 -13.36 -11.18 11.88
CA PRO A 206 -12.59 -12.22 12.57
C PRO A 206 -13.52 -13.40 12.86
N GLY A 207 -13.21 -14.55 12.28
CA GLY A 207 -14.03 -15.77 12.35
C GLY A 207 -14.05 -16.40 13.74
N PRO A 208 -14.62 -17.62 13.86
CA PRO A 208 -14.75 -18.34 15.15
C PRO A 208 -13.42 -18.58 15.87
N ALA A 209 -12.30 -18.51 15.16
CA ALA A 209 -10.95 -18.57 15.73
C ALA A 209 -10.74 -17.60 16.91
N ARG A 210 -11.39 -16.42 16.91
CA ARG A 210 -11.29 -15.48 18.04
C ARG A 210 -11.89 -16.05 19.32
N LEU A 211 -13.00 -16.78 19.23
CA LEU A 211 -13.65 -17.38 20.41
C LEU A 211 -12.80 -18.53 20.96
N ILE A 212 -12.29 -19.38 20.06
CA ILE A 212 -11.43 -20.51 20.43
C ILE A 212 -10.15 -20.00 21.11
N LEU A 213 -9.52 -18.96 20.55
CA LEU A 213 -8.37 -18.29 21.14
C LEU A 213 -8.63 -17.81 22.57
N TRP A 214 -9.74 -17.11 22.82
CA TRP A 214 -10.07 -16.64 24.17
C TRP A 214 -10.41 -17.77 25.13
N ALA A 215 -11.04 -18.85 24.65
CA ALA A 215 -11.27 -20.06 25.43
C ALA A 215 -9.94 -20.72 25.85
N LEU A 216 -8.97 -20.82 24.94
CA LEU A 216 -7.63 -21.33 25.24
C LEU A 216 -6.88 -20.42 26.22
N CYS A 217 -6.95 -19.10 26.04
CA CYS A 217 -6.38 -18.15 27.01
C CYS A 217 -7.03 -18.27 28.39
N ALA A 218 -8.35 -18.51 28.46
CA ALA A 218 -9.05 -18.72 29.73
C ALA A 218 -8.64 -20.04 30.40
N ALA A 219 -8.44 -21.12 29.62
CA ALA A 219 -7.91 -22.38 30.12
C ALA A 219 -6.48 -22.23 30.67
N SER A 220 -5.59 -21.54 29.94
CA SER A 220 -4.26 -21.17 30.45
C SER A 220 -4.34 -20.25 31.66
N GLY A 221 -5.38 -19.40 31.71
CA GLY A 221 -5.71 -18.57 32.85
C GLY A 221 -5.96 -19.39 34.11
N TYR A 222 -6.88 -20.36 34.00
CA TYR A 222 -7.19 -21.29 35.07
C TYR A 222 -5.94 -22.01 35.60
N MET A 223 -5.08 -22.53 34.71
CA MET A 223 -3.82 -23.18 35.11
C MET A 223 -2.93 -22.24 35.93
N ALA A 224 -2.80 -20.98 35.51
CA ALA A 224 -1.98 -19.98 36.21
C ALA A 224 -2.54 -19.64 37.60
N PHE A 225 -3.87 -19.47 37.71
CA PHE A 225 -4.54 -19.17 38.97
C PHE A 225 -4.44 -20.33 39.96
N ASP A 226 -4.64 -21.57 39.50
CA ASP A 226 -4.56 -22.74 40.38
C ASP A 226 -3.12 -23.05 40.82
N LEU A 227 -2.13 -22.81 39.95
CA LEU A 227 -0.73 -23.03 40.27
C LEU A 227 -0.17 -21.98 41.23
N ALA A 228 -0.46 -20.70 40.98
CA ALA A 228 0.26 -19.59 41.61
C ALA A 228 -0.58 -18.81 42.63
N GLY A 229 -1.90 -18.94 42.59
CA GLY A 229 -2.82 -18.07 43.32
C GLY A 229 -3.20 -16.81 42.53
N PRO A 230 -4.01 -15.91 43.12
CA PRO A 230 -4.67 -14.84 42.38
C PRO A 230 -3.73 -13.76 41.83
N VAL A 231 -2.75 -13.32 42.61
CA VAL A 231 -1.89 -12.17 42.22
C VAL A 231 -0.84 -12.60 41.19
N SER A 232 -0.07 -13.63 41.50
CA SER A 232 0.96 -14.19 40.63
C SER A 232 0.36 -14.92 39.42
N GLY A 233 -0.81 -15.54 39.58
CA GLY A 233 -1.58 -16.12 38.49
C GLY A 233 -1.96 -15.05 37.48
N LEU A 234 -2.56 -13.94 37.91
CA LEU A 234 -2.90 -12.82 37.03
C LEU A 234 -1.67 -12.28 36.29
N ALA A 235 -0.54 -12.10 36.96
CA ALA A 235 0.71 -11.69 36.32
C ALA A 235 1.15 -12.68 35.22
N ARG A 236 1.05 -13.99 35.46
CA ARG A 236 1.35 -15.02 34.46
C ARG A 236 0.37 -15.04 33.29
N VAL A 237 -0.94 -14.85 33.53
CA VAL A 237 -1.94 -14.79 32.45
C VAL A 237 -1.70 -13.58 31.55
N THR A 238 -1.46 -12.43 32.17
CA THR A 238 -1.24 -11.16 31.47
C THR A 238 0.05 -11.19 30.68
N LEU A 239 1.18 -11.56 31.29
CA LEU A 239 2.49 -11.60 30.64
C LEU A 239 2.68 -12.81 29.71
N GLY A 240 1.93 -13.89 29.92
CA GLY A 240 1.98 -15.10 29.12
C GLY A 240 0.96 -15.09 27.97
N PRO A 241 -0.13 -15.87 28.05
CA PRO A 241 -1.01 -16.11 26.90
C PRO A 241 -1.67 -14.84 26.35
N VAL A 242 -2.08 -13.89 27.21
CA VAL A 242 -2.77 -12.68 26.74
C VAL A 242 -1.83 -11.75 25.98
N LEU A 243 -0.70 -11.38 26.57
CA LEU A 243 0.28 -10.53 25.90
C LEU A 243 0.83 -11.22 24.65
N GLY A 244 1.14 -12.52 24.72
CA GLY A 244 1.67 -13.28 23.58
C GLY A 244 0.75 -13.25 22.37
N VAL A 245 -0.53 -13.52 22.58
CA VAL A 245 -1.56 -13.51 21.53
C VAL A 245 -1.79 -12.10 20.97
N VAL A 246 -1.86 -11.08 21.82
CA VAL A 246 -2.04 -9.69 21.38
C VAL A 246 -0.85 -9.23 20.55
N MET A 247 0.37 -9.53 20.98
CA MET A 247 1.60 -9.15 20.26
C MET A 247 1.72 -9.90 18.95
N LEU A 248 1.40 -11.20 18.92
CA LEU A 248 1.32 -11.98 17.68
C LEU A 248 0.29 -11.40 16.71
N HIS A 249 -0.89 -11.01 17.21
CA HIS A 249 -1.92 -10.38 16.40
C HIS A 249 -1.46 -9.05 15.79
N LEU A 250 -0.79 -8.19 16.59
CA LEU A 250 -0.24 -6.92 16.12
C LEU A 250 0.87 -7.14 15.06
N ALA A 251 1.79 -8.08 15.30
CA ALA A 251 2.87 -8.43 14.39
C ALA A 251 2.32 -8.84 13.00
N LEU A 252 1.38 -9.79 13.00
CA LEU A 252 0.71 -10.28 11.79
C LEU A 252 -0.11 -9.19 11.10
N GLY A 253 -0.73 -8.28 11.87
CA GLY A 253 -1.48 -7.14 11.35
C GLY A 253 -0.61 -6.11 10.64
N ILE A 254 0.59 -5.83 11.16
CA ILE A 254 1.57 -4.93 10.53
C ILE A 254 2.07 -5.52 9.21
N GLU A 255 2.43 -6.79 9.18
CA GLU A 255 2.83 -7.47 7.94
C GLU A 255 1.73 -7.44 6.88
N LEU A 256 0.47 -7.62 7.29
CA LEU A 256 -0.65 -7.59 6.37
C LEU A 256 -0.84 -6.19 5.76
N ARG A 257 -0.71 -5.12 6.56
CA ARG A 257 -0.78 -3.74 6.07
C ARG A 257 0.40 -3.40 5.15
N HIS A 258 1.60 -3.87 5.49
CA HIS A 258 2.81 -3.67 4.69
C HIS A 258 2.71 -4.37 3.32
N THR A 259 2.21 -5.60 3.30
CA THR A 259 1.99 -6.34 2.04
C THR A 259 0.80 -5.82 1.23
N ARG A 260 -0.18 -5.17 1.88
CA ARG A 260 -1.29 -4.44 1.23
C ARG A 260 -0.96 -3.01 0.85
N ALA A 261 0.30 -2.57 0.89
CA ALA A 261 0.74 -1.32 0.28
C ALA A 261 0.59 -1.39 -1.26
N ARG A 262 -0.67 -1.44 -1.72
CA ARG A 262 -1.03 -0.92 -3.04
C ARG A 262 -0.67 0.54 -3.00
N VAL A 263 -0.12 1.03 -4.11
CA VAL A 263 0.04 2.44 -4.42
C VAL A 263 -1.36 3.06 -4.52
N THR A 264 -2.04 3.22 -3.40
CA THR A 264 -3.23 4.05 -3.32
C THR A 264 -2.76 5.48 -3.23
N THR A 265 -3.55 6.41 -3.75
CA THR A 265 -3.32 7.86 -3.76
C THR A 265 -2.80 8.40 -2.42
N TRP A 266 -3.07 7.70 -1.32
CA TRP A 266 -2.54 7.93 0.02
C TRP A 266 -1.01 7.85 0.17
N SER A 267 -0.27 7.05 -0.61
CA SER A 267 1.20 7.03 -0.55
C SER A 267 1.83 8.22 -1.26
N ARG A 268 1.16 8.74 -2.31
CA ARG A 268 1.50 10.03 -2.92
C ARG A 268 1.15 11.18 -1.97
N VAL A 269 -0.03 11.12 -1.35
CA VAL A 269 -0.44 12.09 -0.33
C VAL A 269 0.47 12.03 0.90
N SER A 270 0.97 10.87 1.33
CA SER A 270 1.89 10.78 2.48
C SER A 270 3.31 11.22 2.14
N ARG A 271 3.76 11.01 0.90
CA ARG A 271 5.04 11.54 0.41
C ARG A 271 4.96 13.07 0.31
N GLU A 272 3.86 13.58 -0.20
CA GLU A 272 3.53 15.00 -0.19
C GLU A 272 3.34 15.53 1.25
N LEU A 273 2.76 14.74 2.16
CA LEU A 273 2.63 15.11 3.58
C LEU A 273 3.98 15.10 4.30
N LYS A 274 4.90 14.22 3.88
CA LYS A 274 6.27 14.10 4.39
C LYS A 274 7.14 15.23 3.86
N GLU A 275 7.02 15.60 2.57
CA GLU A 275 7.57 16.84 2.02
C GLU A 275 7.01 18.07 2.77
N ARG A 276 5.70 18.08 3.08
CA ARG A 276 5.04 19.10 3.94
C ARG A 276 5.36 18.99 5.45
N PHE A 277 6.04 17.93 5.88
CA PHE A 277 6.50 17.76 7.26
C PHE A 277 7.97 18.19 7.38
N LEU A 278 8.75 17.93 6.34
CA LEU A 278 10.12 18.43 6.17
C LEU A 278 10.13 19.95 5.94
N SER A 279 9.13 20.52 5.22
CA SER A 279 8.93 21.97 5.17
C SER A 279 8.65 22.57 6.56
N ARG A 280 7.98 21.80 7.42
CA ARG A 280 7.61 22.18 8.79
C ARG A 280 8.74 22.08 9.81
N LEU A 281 9.85 21.45 9.43
CA LEU A 281 11.10 21.42 10.21
C LEU A 281 12.00 22.61 9.90
N GLY A 282 11.54 23.60 9.11
CA GLY A 282 12.17 24.91 9.04
C GLY A 282 13.30 25.06 8.03
N LEU A 283 13.16 24.43 6.86
CA LEU A 283 14.04 24.70 5.70
C LEU A 283 13.27 25.21 4.46
N GLY A 284 12.05 25.71 4.63
CA GLY A 284 11.27 26.35 3.57
C GLY A 284 10.12 27.18 4.11
N ASP A 285 9.82 28.30 3.45
CA ASP A 285 8.97 29.44 3.82
C ASP A 285 7.45 29.10 4.02
N ASP A 286 7.09 28.16 4.91
CA ASP A 286 5.75 27.51 5.02
C ASP A 286 4.89 27.99 6.23
N GLU A 287 5.39 28.86 7.11
CA GLU A 287 4.56 29.40 8.21
C GLU A 287 3.45 30.33 7.69
N ARG A 288 3.72 31.06 6.60
CA ARG A 288 2.75 31.97 5.97
C ARG A 288 1.56 31.22 5.38
N ASP A 289 1.79 30.04 4.81
CA ASP A 289 0.75 29.21 4.19
C ASP A 289 -0.12 28.46 5.21
N ALA A 290 0.46 28.06 6.34
CA ALA A 290 -0.32 27.49 7.44
C ALA A 290 -1.28 28.52 8.05
N LEU A 291 -0.84 29.77 8.22
CA LEU A 291 -1.67 30.86 8.71
C LEU A 291 -2.76 31.25 7.69
N ALA A 292 -2.44 31.32 6.40
CA ALA A 292 -3.43 31.56 5.35
C ALA A 292 -4.54 30.49 5.36
N ARG A 293 -4.17 29.21 5.47
CA ARG A 293 -5.14 28.10 5.51
C ARG A 293 -6.01 28.07 6.76
N THR A 294 -5.52 28.57 7.90
CA THR A 294 -6.34 28.65 9.13
C THR A 294 -7.32 29.81 9.05
N ARG A 295 -6.88 30.96 8.52
CA ARG A 295 -7.72 32.14 8.25
C ARG A 295 -8.81 31.84 7.21
N ASP A 296 -8.49 31.14 6.13
CA ASP A 296 -9.47 30.71 5.12
C ASP A 296 -10.56 29.80 5.71
N ARG A 297 -10.18 28.83 6.53
CA ARG A 297 -11.15 27.96 7.23
C ARG A 297 -11.99 28.73 8.24
N ALA A 298 -11.45 29.79 8.83
CA ALA A 298 -12.20 30.68 9.71
C ALA A 298 -13.20 31.54 8.92
N ALA A 299 -12.79 32.07 7.76
CA ALA A 299 -13.65 32.85 6.87
C ALA A 299 -14.86 32.04 6.37
N ARG A 300 -14.64 30.80 5.90
CA ARG A 300 -15.74 29.89 5.52
C ARG A 300 -16.71 29.60 6.66
N ARG A 301 -16.17 29.35 7.86
CA ARG A 301 -17.01 29.12 9.06
C ARG A 301 -17.83 30.35 9.42
N ALA A 302 -17.25 31.55 9.31
CA ALA A 302 -17.96 32.80 9.53
C ALA A 302 -19.11 32.99 8.51
N ALA A 303 -18.86 32.73 7.22
CA ALA A 303 -19.90 32.81 6.18
C ALA A 303 -21.08 31.86 6.45
N HIS A 304 -20.82 30.60 6.82
CA HIS A 304 -21.88 29.66 7.18
C HIS A 304 -22.63 30.06 8.45
N LEU A 305 -21.93 30.55 9.48
CA LEU A 305 -22.54 31.01 10.73
C LEU A 305 -23.36 32.30 10.54
N ALA A 306 -23.02 33.12 9.54
CA ALA A 306 -23.81 34.29 9.18
C ALA A 306 -25.20 33.90 8.66
N ARG A 307 -25.29 32.85 7.81
CA ARG A 307 -26.56 32.29 7.28
C ARG A 307 -27.29 31.37 8.27
N ALA A 308 -26.61 30.86 9.29
CA ALA A 308 -27.19 29.89 10.23
C ALA A 308 -28.46 30.41 10.92
N SER A 309 -29.45 29.54 11.09
CA SER A 309 -30.74 29.85 11.73
C SER A 309 -30.59 30.40 13.15
N TRP A 310 -31.54 31.21 13.60
CA TRP A 310 -31.60 31.78 14.95
C TRP A 310 -31.57 30.71 16.06
N PHE A 311 -32.05 29.49 15.78
CA PHE A 311 -32.01 28.35 16.71
C PHE A 311 -30.60 27.77 16.94
N THR A 312 -29.57 28.26 16.26
CA THR A 312 -28.20 27.75 16.42
C THR A 312 -27.60 28.24 17.74
N PRO A 313 -27.24 27.34 18.69
CA PRO A 313 -26.72 27.76 19.98
C PRO A 313 -25.38 28.49 19.83
N PHE A 314 -25.20 29.55 20.61
CA PHE A 314 -23.99 30.37 20.65
C PHE A 314 -23.57 30.94 19.28
N ARG A 315 -24.52 31.14 18.36
CA ARG A 315 -24.22 31.64 17.00
C ARG A 315 -23.40 32.93 17.02
N LYS A 316 -23.82 33.92 17.82
CA LYS A 316 -23.16 35.24 17.89
C LYS A 316 -21.70 35.12 18.35
N THR A 317 -21.42 34.37 19.42
CA THR A 317 -20.07 34.20 19.95
C THR A 317 -19.19 33.33 19.04
N ARG A 318 -19.76 32.31 18.40
CA ARG A 318 -19.04 31.48 17.41
C ARG A 318 -18.72 32.24 16.14
N LEU A 319 -19.64 33.09 15.68
CA LEU A 319 -19.44 33.97 14.53
C LEU A 319 -18.35 35.01 14.83
N ASP A 320 -18.45 35.70 15.97
CA ASP A 320 -17.45 36.67 16.42
C ASP A 320 -16.04 36.03 16.54
N ARG A 321 -15.94 34.83 17.14
CA ARG A 321 -14.68 34.08 17.18
C ARG A 321 -14.15 33.72 15.79
N ALA A 322 -15.03 33.30 14.88
CA ALA A 322 -14.64 32.95 13.51
C ALA A 322 -14.19 34.18 12.71
N LEU A 323 -14.85 35.34 12.89
CA LEU A 323 -14.47 36.61 12.26
C LEU A 323 -13.10 37.10 12.75
N ARG A 324 -12.85 37.05 14.07
CA ARG A 324 -11.54 37.39 14.64
C ARG A 324 -10.44 36.45 14.14
N ALA A 325 -10.71 35.15 14.10
CA ALA A 325 -9.75 34.15 13.61
C ALA A 325 -9.47 34.26 12.10
N ALA A 326 -10.41 34.79 11.31
CA ALA A 326 -10.20 35.05 9.88
C ALA A 326 -9.38 36.33 9.62
N ASN A 327 -9.26 37.21 10.62
CA ASN A 327 -8.64 38.53 10.52
C ASN A 327 -9.20 39.43 9.40
N ALA A 328 -10.45 39.20 8.98
CA ALA A 328 -11.09 39.93 7.87
C ALA A 328 -11.32 41.43 8.16
N ALA A 329 -11.17 41.87 9.42
CA ALA A 329 -11.26 43.28 9.79
C ALA A 329 -9.99 44.08 9.46
N HIS A 330 -8.83 43.42 9.38
CA HIS A 330 -7.52 44.07 9.21
C HIS A 330 -6.80 43.64 7.92
N ASP A 331 -7.39 42.74 7.14
CA ASP A 331 -6.81 42.20 5.91
C ASP A 331 -7.87 42.21 4.79
N ASP A 332 -7.63 43.05 3.78
CA ASP A 332 -8.54 43.26 2.64
C ASP A 332 -8.73 42.01 1.79
N ARG A 333 -7.69 41.18 1.66
CA ARG A 333 -7.77 39.93 0.90
C ARG A 333 -8.66 38.93 1.62
N MET A 334 -8.51 38.82 2.94
CA MET A 334 -9.38 37.96 3.76
C MET A 334 -10.82 38.46 3.81
N ARG A 335 -11.02 39.78 3.79
CA ARG A 335 -12.35 40.41 3.68
C ARG A 335 -13.03 40.06 2.36
N ALA A 336 -12.33 40.22 1.23
CA ALA A 336 -12.85 39.85 -0.09
C ALA A 336 -13.21 38.36 -0.15
N ARG A 337 -12.36 37.49 0.42
CA ARG A 337 -12.59 36.04 0.48
C ARG A 337 -13.81 35.69 1.32
N LEU A 338 -13.96 36.29 2.50
CA LEU A 338 -15.14 36.11 3.35
C LEU A 338 -16.43 36.51 2.63
N MET A 339 -16.43 37.64 1.93
CA MET A 339 -17.58 38.12 1.17
C MET A 339 -17.92 37.19 0.00
N ALA A 340 -16.92 36.67 -0.71
CA ALA A 340 -17.12 35.69 -1.78
C ALA A 340 -17.73 34.37 -1.25
N GLU A 341 -17.23 33.86 -0.12
CA GLU A 341 -17.79 32.67 0.54
C GLU A 341 -19.21 32.92 1.06
N LEU A 342 -19.49 34.12 1.57
CA LEU A 342 -20.84 34.51 1.98
C LEU A 342 -21.81 34.55 0.79
N ALA A 343 -21.40 35.16 -0.33
CA ALA A 343 -22.18 35.18 -1.56
C ALA A 343 -22.46 33.75 -2.06
N ALA A 344 -21.44 32.89 -2.11
CA ALA A 344 -21.61 31.50 -2.52
C ALA A 344 -22.61 30.75 -1.62
N VAL A 345 -22.55 30.97 -0.31
CA VAL A 345 -23.48 30.34 0.65
C VAL A 345 -24.88 30.94 0.56
N GLN A 346 -25.03 32.23 0.23
CA GLN A 346 -26.35 32.85 0.02
C GLN A 346 -27.03 32.34 -1.26
N HIS A 347 -26.30 32.27 -2.37
CA HIS A 347 -26.82 31.84 -3.67
C HIS A 347 -26.83 30.32 -3.88
N ALA A 348 -26.47 29.52 -2.87
CA ALA A 348 -26.45 28.06 -2.96
C ALA A 348 -27.82 27.45 -3.32
N ASP A 349 -28.91 28.07 -2.89
CA ASP A 349 -30.28 27.59 -3.20
C ASP A 349 -30.70 27.91 -4.65
N GLU A 350 -30.09 28.92 -5.27
CA GLU A 350 -30.30 29.25 -6.68
C GLU A 350 -29.62 28.23 -7.59
N LEU A 351 -28.45 27.71 -7.20
CA LEU A 351 -27.77 26.62 -7.92
C LEU A 351 -28.64 25.36 -8.04
N ARG A 352 -29.49 25.08 -7.04
CA ARG A 352 -30.42 23.96 -7.09
C ARG A 352 -31.55 24.16 -8.12
N ARG A 353 -31.84 25.40 -8.48
CA ARG A 353 -32.91 25.76 -9.44
C ARG A 353 -32.39 25.91 -10.87
N LEU A 354 -31.08 25.91 -11.08
CA LEU A 354 -30.49 25.93 -12.40
C LEU A 354 -30.69 24.56 -13.06
N ASP A 355 -31.46 24.55 -14.14
CA ASP A 355 -31.60 23.37 -15.00
C ASP A 355 -30.33 23.23 -15.84
N LEU A 356 -29.39 22.43 -15.34
CA LEU A 356 -28.15 22.11 -16.03
C LEU A 356 -28.38 20.85 -16.87
N ALA A 357 -28.29 20.98 -18.19
CA ALA A 357 -28.35 19.84 -19.09
C ALA A 357 -27.29 18.80 -18.69
N SER A 358 -27.72 17.54 -18.51
CA SER A 358 -26.82 16.46 -18.14
C SER A 358 -25.84 16.17 -19.28
N PRO A 359 -24.52 16.24 -19.08
CA PRO A 359 -23.55 15.92 -20.11
C PRO A 359 -23.57 14.45 -20.55
N TRP A 360 -24.34 13.59 -19.87
CA TRP A 360 -24.41 12.15 -20.12
C TRP A 360 -25.73 11.70 -20.77
N SER A 361 -26.70 12.60 -20.98
CA SER A 361 -27.98 12.22 -21.64
C SER A 361 -27.85 12.08 -23.15
N ASP A 362 -26.93 12.80 -23.79
CA ASP A 362 -26.67 12.69 -25.24
C ASP A 362 -25.85 11.45 -25.62
N SER A 363 -24.99 10.96 -24.72
CA SER A 363 -24.17 9.76 -24.99
C SER A 363 -24.98 8.46 -24.90
N LEU A 364 -25.96 8.40 -23.99
CA LEU A 364 -26.85 7.25 -23.80
C LEU A 364 -27.84 7.08 -24.96
N SER A 365 -28.37 8.20 -25.48
CA SER A 365 -29.30 8.20 -26.61
C SER A 365 -28.60 7.84 -27.93
N ASN A 366 -27.32 8.23 -28.12
CA ASN A 366 -26.52 7.75 -29.25
C ASN A 366 -26.18 6.26 -29.13
N SER A 367 -25.80 5.78 -27.95
CA SER A 367 -25.47 4.36 -27.73
C SER A 367 -26.64 3.42 -28.02
N LEU A 368 -27.87 3.83 -27.72
CA LEU A 368 -29.09 3.07 -28.02
C LEU A 368 -29.44 3.01 -29.51
N LYS A 369 -29.04 4.02 -30.31
CA LYS A 369 -29.25 3.99 -31.77
C LYS A 369 -28.37 2.94 -32.45
N PHE A 370 -27.17 2.68 -31.92
CA PHE A 370 -26.25 1.68 -32.47
C PHE A 370 -26.64 0.23 -32.13
N LEU A 371 -27.40 0.01 -31.05
CA LEU A 371 -27.90 -1.32 -30.66
C LEU A 371 -29.15 -1.77 -31.43
N LYS A 372 -29.77 -0.87 -32.21
CA LYS A 372 -31.01 -1.15 -32.95
C LYS A 372 -30.79 -1.36 -34.45
N ARG A 373 -29.54 -1.54 -34.88
CA ARG A 373 -29.17 -1.71 -36.29
C ARG A 373 -28.67 -3.11 -36.59
#